data_AF-A0A3B0IZN5-F1
#
_entry.id   AF-A0A3B0IZN5-F1
#
_cell.length_a   1.000
_cell.length_b   1.000
_cell.length_c   1.000
_cell.angle_alpha   90.00
_cell.angle_beta   90.00
_cell.angle_gamma   90.00
#
_symmetry.space_group_name_H-M   'P 1'
#
loop_
_entity.id
_entity.type
_entity.pdbx_description
1 polymer ?
#
loop_
_entity_poly.entity_id
_entity_poly.type
_entity_poly.pdbx_seq_one_letter_code
_entity_poly.pdbx_strand_id
1 'polypeptide(L)'
;MQQGILIVAVLLACLAASCSSTAPPMSTMNGHSRMLQLMSSTSQQQKDNPTRSIGCFQYYGEQFDKHLKQYEYEYGRCQQQASEQNADLSEKYNYIVYRIGNETLDNCKALTACTYQANALDSLNCYSAQGSEASRNSYNLSSTASQYSADLTRAQQQVTFSEQECSNSSTRRYEARVDQSYIDLQSCLSGAIPVPEPSTTQVPTTTTAQVPTTGAPTTATTLESTPDDTFVSTWSDSVPPSSTGKKHGLASKIGGLIHHIV
;
A
#
# COMPACT_ATOMS: atom_id res chain seq x y z
N MET A 1 -28.20 27.60 32.59
CA MET A 1 -26.98 27.91 31.81
C MET A 1 -25.71 27.26 32.37
N GLN A 2 -25.59 27.02 33.70
CA GLN A 2 -24.41 26.40 34.32
C GLN A 2 -24.12 24.94 33.90
N GLN A 3 -25.16 24.13 33.64
CA GLN A 3 -25.00 22.70 33.30
C GLN A 3 -24.56 22.44 31.85
N GLY A 4 -24.87 23.35 30.92
CA GLY A 4 -24.47 23.19 29.51
C GLY A 4 -22.98 23.44 29.28
N ILE A 5 -22.38 24.33 30.07
CA ILE A 5 -20.96 24.70 29.97
C ILE A 5 -20.06 23.54 30.42
N LEU A 6 -20.49 22.76 31.42
CA LEU A 6 -19.75 21.59 31.91
C LEU A 6 -19.70 20.46 30.87
N ILE A 7 -20.78 20.24 30.12
CA ILE A 7 -20.83 19.19 29.10
C ILE A 7 -19.95 19.56 27.89
N VAL A 8 -19.96 20.83 27.49
CA VAL A 8 -19.09 21.33 26.41
C VAL A 8 -17.60 21.27 26.81
N ALA A 9 -17.27 21.58 28.07
CA ALA A 9 -15.90 21.49 28.57
C ALA A 9 -15.37 20.05 28.63
N VAL A 10 -16.21 19.07 29.00
CA VAL A 10 -15.82 17.64 29.02
C VAL A 10 -15.64 17.09 27.61
N LEU A 11 -16.49 17.48 26.66
CA LEU A 11 -16.34 17.06 25.25
C LEU A 11 -15.08 17.67 24.59
N LEU A 12 -14.73 18.92 24.91
CA LEU A 12 -13.50 19.55 24.42
C LEU A 12 -12.22 18.94 25.00
N ALA A 13 -12.26 18.44 26.25
CA ALA A 13 -11.12 17.74 26.85
C ALA A 13 -10.87 16.36 26.21
N CYS A 14 -11.90 15.69 25.69
CA CYS A 14 -11.75 14.41 24.98
C CYS A 14 -11.14 14.55 23.58
N LEU A 15 -11.35 15.68 22.88
CA LEU A 15 -10.72 15.92 21.57
C LEU A 15 -9.23 16.29 21.64
N ALA A 16 -8.72 16.69 22.82
CA ALA A 16 -7.29 16.95 23.02
C ALA A 16 -6.49 15.70 23.40
N ALA A 17 -7.17 14.59 23.76
CA ALA A 17 -6.53 13.31 24.09
C ALA A 17 -6.35 12.39 22.88
N SER A 18 -6.93 12.71 21.72
CA SER A 18 -6.60 12.07 20.44
C SER A 18 -5.36 12.71 19.81
N CYS A 19 -4.30 12.87 20.59
CA CYS A 19 -2.95 12.88 20.04
C CYS A 19 -2.66 11.43 19.66
N SER A 20 -3.01 11.05 18.43
CA SER A 20 -2.45 9.88 17.78
C SER A 20 -0.97 10.13 17.60
N SER A 21 -0.20 9.83 18.62
CA SER A 21 1.19 9.49 18.50
C SER A 21 1.24 8.28 17.56
N THR A 22 1.37 8.51 16.26
CA THR A 22 2.15 7.59 15.42
C THR A 22 3.59 7.68 15.90
N ALA A 23 3.82 7.15 17.10
CA ALA A 23 5.16 6.82 17.54
C ALA A 23 5.59 5.69 16.61
N PRO A 24 6.66 5.85 15.81
CA PRO A 24 7.25 4.71 15.14
C PRO A 24 7.56 3.65 16.22
N PRO A 25 7.37 2.35 15.93
CA PRO A 25 7.66 1.31 16.90
C PRO A 25 9.07 1.53 17.45
N MET A 26 9.16 1.62 18.78
CA MET A 26 10.40 1.75 19.55
C MET A 26 11.27 0.50 19.35
N SER A 27 11.88 0.33 18.19
CA SER A 27 12.87 -0.75 17.94
C SER A 27 14.31 -0.21 18.00
N THR A 28 14.50 1.11 18.08
CA THR A 28 15.84 1.74 18.04
C THR A 28 16.65 1.63 19.34
N MET A 29 16.09 1.13 20.45
CA MET A 29 16.81 1.06 21.74
C MET A 29 17.54 -0.27 22.00
N ASN A 30 17.36 -1.31 21.18
CA ASN A 30 17.98 -2.63 21.45
C ASN A 30 19.32 -2.87 20.72
N GLY A 31 19.59 -2.18 19.61
CA GLY A 31 20.84 -2.40 18.85
C GLY A 31 22.08 -1.93 19.63
N HIS A 32 22.04 -0.71 20.18
CA HIS A 32 23.19 -0.10 20.86
C HIS A 32 23.56 -0.83 22.16
N SER A 33 22.58 -1.29 22.93
CA SER A 33 22.82 -2.04 24.18
C SER A 33 23.46 -3.40 23.92
N ARG A 34 23.04 -4.10 22.87
CA ARG A 34 23.60 -5.41 22.47
C ARG A 34 25.02 -5.31 21.95
N MET A 35 25.33 -4.28 21.15
CA MET A 35 26.70 -4.05 20.70
C MET A 35 27.64 -3.76 21.86
N LEU A 36 27.21 -2.94 22.84
CA LEU A 36 28.00 -2.68 24.06
C LEU A 36 28.24 -3.94 24.88
N GLN A 37 27.22 -4.80 25.02
CA GLN A 37 27.34 -6.08 25.71
C GLN A 37 28.26 -7.07 24.97
N LEU A 38 28.24 -7.06 23.63
CA LEU A 38 29.14 -7.85 22.83
C LEU A 38 30.59 -7.38 23.00
N MET A 39 30.83 -6.07 22.97
CA MET A 39 32.16 -5.48 23.17
C MET A 39 32.72 -5.83 24.54
N SER A 40 31.90 -5.79 25.60
CA SER A 40 32.35 -6.16 26.94
C SER A 40 32.67 -7.65 27.06
N SER A 41 31.81 -8.52 26.54
CA SER A 41 31.95 -9.98 26.63
C SER A 41 33.07 -10.58 25.78
N THR A 42 33.47 -9.91 24.70
CA THR A 42 34.53 -10.37 23.79
C THR A 42 35.85 -9.59 23.93
N SER A 43 35.93 -8.65 24.87
CA SER A 43 37.06 -7.72 25.02
C SER A 43 38.42 -8.39 25.18
N GLN A 44 38.49 -9.56 25.84
CA GLN A 44 39.74 -10.30 26.00
C GLN A 44 40.16 -10.98 24.68
N GLN A 45 39.24 -11.63 23.98
CA GLN A 45 39.51 -12.27 22.69
C GLN A 45 39.92 -11.24 21.63
N GLN A 46 39.38 -10.02 21.72
CA GLN A 46 39.77 -8.91 20.86
C GLN A 46 41.22 -8.46 21.08
N LYS A 47 41.71 -8.49 22.32
CA LYS A 47 43.12 -8.20 22.64
C LYS A 47 44.04 -9.32 22.16
N ASP A 48 43.59 -10.55 22.29
CA ASP A 48 44.39 -11.73 21.94
C ASP A 48 44.56 -11.87 20.41
N ASN A 49 43.56 -11.47 19.62
CA ASN A 49 43.62 -11.47 18.15
C ASN A 49 42.94 -10.23 17.53
N PRO A 50 43.65 -9.08 17.46
CA PRO A 50 43.07 -7.83 16.97
C PRO A 50 42.71 -7.88 15.47
N THR A 51 43.53 -8.55 14.65
CA THR A 51 43.28 -8.71 13.20
C THR A 51 41.95 -9.41 12.92
N ARG A 52 41.66 -10.48 13.68
CA ARG A 52 40.40 -11.22 13.58
C ARG A 52 39.20 -10.34 13.90
N SER A 53 39.32 -9.60 14.99
CA SER A 53 38.25 -8.74 15.49
C SER A 53 37.88 -7.66 14.47
N ILE A 54 38.88 -7.01 13.88
CA ILE A 54 38.68 -6.03 12.82
C ILE A 54 37.94 -6.68 11.63
N GLY A 55 38.37 -7.86 11.18
CA GLY A 55 37.73 -8.57 10.07
C GLY A 55 36.26 -8.94 10.36
N CYS A 56 35.98 -9.46 11.56
CA CYS A 56 34.60 -9.76 11.99
C CYS A 56 33.74 -8.48 12.01
N PHE A 57 34.22 -7.39 12.62
CA PHE A 57 33.46 -6.14 12.70
C PHE A 57 33.22 -5.50 11.34
N GLN A 58 34.20 -5.55 10.43
CA GLN A 58 34.03 -5.05 9.06
C GLN A 58 32.93 -5.83 8.32
N TYR A 59 33.02 -7.16 8.31
CA TYR A 59 32.04 -8.00 7.62
C TYR A 59 30.63 -7.82 8.20
N TYR A 60 30.45 -7.99 9.50
CA TYR A 60 29.11 -7.91 10.11
C TYR A 60 28.57 -6.48 10.16
N GLY A 61 29.44 -5.47 10.19
CA GLY A 61 29.05 -4.07 10.00
C GLY A 61 28.32 -3.85 8.67
N GLU A 62 28.86 -4.40 7.58
CA GLU A 62 28.16 -4.39 6.28
C GLU A 62 26.87 -5.20 6.29
N GLN A 63 26.82 -6.33 7.00
CA GLN A 63 25.59 -7.12 7.11
C GLN A 63 24.48 -6.37 7.83
N PHE A 64 24.79 -5.66 8.93
CA PHE A 64 23.81 -4.84 9.62
C PHE A 64 23.26 -3.71 8.73
N ASP A 65 24.11 -3.06 7.94
CA ASP A 65 23.68 -2.05 6.96
C ASP A 65 22.78 -2.66 5.87
N LYS A 66 23.13 -3.84 5.34
CA LYS A 66 22.29 -4.58 4.39
C LYS A 66 20.92 -4.91 4.98
N HIS A 67 20.88 -5.40 6.22
CA HIS A 67 19.62 -5.73 6.90
C HIS A 67 18.74 -4.50 7.11
N LEU A 68 19.35 -3.35 7.46
CA LEU A 68 18.65 -2.08 7.63
C LEU A 68 18.06 -1.58 6.30
N LYS A 69 18.86 -1.54 5.24
CA LYS A 69 18.37 -1.14 3.90
C LYS A 69 17.24 -2.04 3.41
N GLN A 70 17.35 -3.34 3.67
CA GLN A 70 16.29 -4.27 3.31
C GLN A 70 15.02 -4.03 4.14
N TYR A 71 15.14 -3.73 5.43
CA TYR A 71 14.00 -3.34 6.26
C TYR A 71 13.34 -2.06 5.76
N GLU A 72 14.12 -1.01 5.49
CA GLU A 72 13.60 0.26 4.96
C GLU A 72 12.84 0.07 3.65
N TYR A 73 13.38 -0.76 2.74
CA TYR A 73 12.71 -1.12 1.50
C TYR A 73 11.40 -1.89 1.74
N GLU A 74 11.43 -2.94 2.58
CA GLU A 74 10.25 -3.76 2.89
C GLU A 74 9.15 -2.93 3.55
N TYR A 75 9.52 -2.09 4.52
CA TYR A 75 8.60 -1.20 5.23
C TYR A 75 8.04 -0.11 4.29
N GLY A 76 8.88 0.54 3.49
CA GLY A 76 8.45 1.54 2.51
C GLY A 76 7.47 0.98 1.49
N ARG A 77 7.64 -0.28 1.06
CA ARG A 77 6.68 -0.96 0.19
C ARG A 77 5.31 -1.17 0.85
N CYS A 78 5.27 -1.49 2.15
CA CYS A 78 4.00 -1.62 2.87
C CYS A 78 3.22 -0.29 2.84
N GLN A 79 3.90 0.82 3.10
CA GLN A 79 3.30 2.15 3.07
C GLN A 79 2.85 2.56 1.67
N GLN A 80 3.67 2.30 0.66
CA GLN A 80 3.33 2.57 -0.73
C GLN A 80 2.06 1.82 -1.14
N GLN A 81 2.00 0.52 -0.86
CA GLN A 81 0.84 -0.30 -1.20
C GLN A 81 -0.43 0.20 -0.50
N ALA A 82 -0.35 0.58 0.78
CA ALA A 82 -1.49 1.15 1.51
C ALA A 82 -1.95 2.48 0.91
N SER A 83 -1.01 3.33 0.48
CA SER A 83 -1.30 4.59 -0.20
C SER A 83 -2.01 4.38 -1.54
N GLU A 84 -1.50 3.45 -2.36
CA GLU A 84 -2.10 3.08 -3.65
C GLU A 84 -3.53 2.54 -3.46
N GLN A 85 -3.73 1.61 -2.51
CA GLN A 85 -5.06 1.09 -2.21
C GLN A 85 -6.03 2.17 -1.72
N ASN A 86 -5.57 3.13 -0.90
CA ASN A 86 -6.41 4.25 -0.49
C ASN A 86 -6.76 5.19 -1.65
N ALA A 87 -5.84 5.39 -2.60
CA ALA A 87 -6.10 6.17 -3.80
C ALA A 87 -7.18 5.49 -4.68
N ASP A 88 -7.07 4.17 -4.88
CA ASP A 88 -8.05 3.38 -5.63
C ASP A 88 -9.44 3.41 -4.96
N LEU A 89 -9.49 3.27 -3.63
CA LEU A 89 -10.73 3.42 -2.88
C LEU A 89 -11.32 4.83 -3.06
N SER A 90 -10.49 5.87 -2.95
CA SER A 90 -10.93 7.25 -3.15
C SER A 90 -11.54 7.45 -4.54
N GLU A 91 -10.87 6.98 -5.60
CA GLU A 91 -11.38 7.08 -6.97
C GLU A 91 -12.72 6.36 -7.13
N LYS A 92 -12.81 5.11 -6.67
CA LYS A 92 -14.02 4.29 -6.72
C LYS A 92 -15.21 4.98 -6.03
N TYR A 93 -15.01 5.48 -4.81
CA TYR A 93 -16.09 6.07 -4.04
C TYR A 93 -16.44 7.49 -4.50
N ASN A 94 -15.51 8.25 -5.06
CA ASN A 94 -15.83 9.51 -5.73
C ASN A 94 -16.77 9.30 -6.93
N TYR A 95 -16.55 8.24 -7.73
CA TYR A 95 -17.47 7.87 -8.80
C TYR A 95 -18.87 7.51 -8.28
N ILE A 96 -18.96 6.78 -7.16
CA ILE A 96 -20.23 6.44 -6.52
C ILE A 96 -20.97 7.69 -6.06
N VAL A 97 -20.27 8.63 -5.41
CA VAL A 97 -20.86 9.92 -4.98
C VAL A 97 -21.39 10.70 -6.18
N TYR A 98 -20.63 10.73 -7.29
CA TYR A 98 -21.08 11.38 -8.52
C TYR A 98 -22.38 10.75 -9.06
N ARG A 99 -22.48 9.41 -9.09
CA ARG A 99 -23.69 8.71 -9.54
C ARG A 99 -24.90 9.03 -8.66
N ILE A 100 -24.74 8.95 -7.34
CA ILE A 100 -25.76 9.33 -6.34
C ILE A 100 -26.19 10.79 -6.56
N GLY A 101 -25.25 11.69 -6.83
CA GLY A 101 -25.53 13.09 -7.13
C GLY A 101 -26.40 13.28 -8.38
N ASN A 102 -26.13 12.54 -9.46
CA ASN A 102 -26.95 12.57 -10.67
C ASN A 102 -28.36 12.02 -10.44
N GLU A 103 -28.48 10.89 -9.73
CA GLU A 103 -29.79 10.34 -9.36
C GLU A 103 -30.60 11.34 -8.52
N THR A 104 -29.95 12.05 -7.60
CA THR A 104 -30.58 13.12 -6.81
C THR A 104 -31.08 14.24 -7.71
N LEU A 105 -30.23 14.71 -8.63
CA LEU A 105 -30.57 15.79 -9.55
C LEU A 105 -31.76 15.43 -10.44
N ASP A 106 -31.83 14.20 -10.94
CA ASP A 106 -32.92 13.76 -11.82
C ASP A 106 -34.25 13.67 -11.06
N ASN A 107 -34.24 13.22 -9.81
CA ASN A 107 -35.42 13.31 -8.93
C ASN A 107 -35.88 14.76 -8.72
N CYS A 108 -34.95 15.69 -8.47
CA CYS A 108 -35.28 17.10 -8.32
C CYS A 108 -35.85 17.70 -9.61
N LYS A 109 -35.30 17.35 -10.78
CA LYS A 109 -35.81 17.82 -12.08
C LYS A 109 -37.24 17.33 -12.33
N ALA A 110 -37.54 16.06 -12.03
CA ALA A 110 -38.87 15.50 -12.21
C ALA A 110 -39.93 16.25 -11.39
N LEU A 111 -39.63 16.55 -10.12
CA LEU A 111 -40.49 17.38 -9.28
C LEU A 111 -40.61 18.82 -9.80
N THR A 112 -39.51 19.42 -10.23
CA THR A 112 -39.50 20.80 -10.74
C THR A 112 -40.28 20.93 -12.05
N ALA A 113 -40.32 19.88 -12.87
CA ALA A 113 -41.10 19.85 -14.11
C ALA A 113 -42.62 19.95 -13.86
N CYS A 114 -43.10 19.56 -12.67
CA CYS A 114 -44.52 19.71 -12.30
C CYS A 114 -44.96 21.17 -12.16
N THR A 115 -44.04 22.13 -12.01
CA THR A 115 -44.36 23.57 -11.96
C THR A 115 -44.87 24.10 -13.30
N TYR A 116 -44.51 23.45 -14.41
CA TYR A 116 -44.73 23.97 -15.77
C TYR A 116 -45.86 23.25 -16.51
N GLN A 117 -46.82 22.66 -15.79
CA GLN A 117 -47.98 22.00 -16.40
C GLN A 117 -49.00 23.02 -16.91
N ALA A 118 -49.93 22.57 -17.76
CA ALA A 118 -50.88 23.43 -18.46
C ALA A 118 -51.84 24.20 -17.54
N ASN A 119 -52.17 23.63 -16.37
CA ASN A 119 -53.03 24.25 -15.37
C ASN A 119 -52.72 23.72 -13.97
N ALA A 120 -53.32 24.36 -12.95
CA ALA A 120 -53.08 24.05 -11.55
C ALA A 120 -53.48 22.62 -11.16
N LEU A 121 -54.57 22.07 -11.72
CA LEU A 121 -55.00 20.70 -11.41
C LEU A 121 -53.98 19.68 -11.94
N ASP A 122 -53.47 19.88 -13.15
CA ASP A 122 -52.42 19.03 -13.74
C ASP A 122 -51.11 19.13 -12.97
N SER A 123 -50.70 20.32 -12.54
CA SER A 123 -49.55 20.51 -11.65
C SER A 123 -49.71 19.75 -10.33
N LEU A 124 -50.86 19.89 -9.66
CA LEU A 124 -51.13 19.22 -8.39
C LEU A 124 -51.15 17.69 -8.54
N ASN A 125 -51.76 17.17 -9.62
CA ASN A 125 -51.73 15.74 -9.94
C ASN A 125 -50.30 15.25 -10.23
N CYS A 126 -49.51 16.02 -10.97
CA CYS A 126 -48.10 15.73 -11.23
C CYS A 126 -47.30 15.65 -9.91
N TYR A 127 -47.42 16.64 -9.02
CA TYR A 127 -46.74 16.62 -7.73
C TYR A 127 -47.18 15.44 -6.85
N SER A 128 -48.46 15.03 -6.90
CA SER A 128 -48.93 13.86 -6.15
C SER A 128 -48.26 12.56 -6.64
N ALA A 129 -48.16 12.37 -7.96
CA ALA A 129 -47.50 11.22 -8.56
C ALA A 129 -45.98 11.23 -8.35
N GLN A 130 -45.32 12.32 -8.77
CA GLN A 130 -43.86 12.48 -8.69
C GLN A 130 -43.38 12.59 -7.25
N GLY A 131 -44.16 13.18 -6.34
CA GLY A 131 -43.82 13.29 -4.92
C GLY A 131 -43.72 11.92 -4.23
N SER A 132 -44.62 11.01 -4.57
CA SER A 132 -44.59 9.63 -4.04
C SER A 132 -43.35 8.88 -4.55
N GLU A 133 -43.05 8.99 -5.84
CA GLU A 133 -41.87 8.38 -6.45
C GLU A 133 -40.57 8.97 -5.92
N ALA A 134 -40.46 10.30 -5.87
CA ALA A 134 -39.30 11.01 -5.34
C ALA A 134 -39.05 10.68 -3.85
N SER A 135 -40.11 10.49 -3.05
CA SER A 135 -39.97 10.05 -1.65
C SER A 135 -39.36 8.66 -1.55
N ARG A 136 -39.83 7.72 -2.38
CA ARG A 136 -39.27 6.36 -2.44
C ARG A 136 -37.82 6.36 -2.93
N ASN A 137 -37.53 7.13 -3.98
CA ASN A 137 -36.19 7.26 -4.52
C ASN A 137 -35.24 7.91 -3.51
N SER A 138 -35.69 8.92 -2.76
CA SER A 138 -34.92 9.55 -1.68
C SER A 138 -34.60 8.57 -0.56
N TYR A 139 -35.55 7.70 -0.19
CA TYR A 139 -35.30 6.64 0.79
C TYR A 139 -34.24 5.65 0.30
N ASN A 140 -34.36 5.18 -0.94
CA ASN A 140 -33.41 4.25 -1.55
C ASN A 140 -32.00 4.88 -1.67
N LEU A 141 -31.94 6.16 -2.06
CA LEU A 141 -30.71 6.93 -2.13
C LEU A 141 -30.03 7.00 -0.76
N SER A 142 -30.78 7.35 0.29
CA SER A 142 -30.28 7.41 1.66
C SER A 142 -29.75 6.05 2.12
N SER A 143 -30.52 4.97 1.93
CA SER A 143 -30.09 3.61 2.27
C SER A 143 -28.81 3.21 1.53
N THR A 144 -28.76 3.47 0.22
CA THR A 144 -27.61 3.13 -0.64
C THR A 144 -26.36 3.92 -0.22
N ALA A 145 -26.51 5.22 0.05
CA ALA A 145 -25.41 6.06 0.54
C ALA A 145 -24.89 5.57 1.90
N SER A 146 -25.77 5.18 2.82
CA SER A 146 -25.37 4.62 4.12
C SER A 146 -24.61 3.30 3.96
N GLN A 147 -25.05 2.42 3.06
CA GLN A 147 -24.33 1.16 2.76
C GLN A 147 -22.94 1.43 2.20
N TYR A 148 -22.81 2.31 1.19
CA TYR A 148 -21.51 2.66 0.63
C TYR A 148 -20.60 3.36 1.64
N SER A 149 -21.15 4.19 2.53
CA SER A 149 -20.37 4.79 3.61
C SER A 149 -19.79 3.72 4.53
N ALA A 150 -20.61 2.74 4.95
CA ALA A 150 -20.15 1.65 5.80
C ALA A 150 -19.12 0.76 5.09
N ASP A 151 -19.33 0.49 3.79
CA ASP A 151 -18.40 -0.28 2.98
C ASP A 151 -17.05 0.43 2.80
N LEU A 152 -17.04 1.75 2.56
CA LEU A 152 -15.82 2.54 2.48
C LEU A 152 -15.06 2.52 3.81
N THR A 153 -15.75 2.76 4.93
CA THR A 153 -15.12 2.72 6.26
C THR A 153 -14.49 1.36 6.53
N ARG A 154 -15.20 0.26 6.20
CA ARG A 154 -14.67 -1.10 6.35
C ARG A 154 -13.44 -1.33 5.47
N ALA A 155 -13.50 -0.91 4.21
CA ALA A 155 -12.39 -1.05 3.28
C ALA A 155 -11.15 -0.27 3.75
N GLN A 156 -11.32 0.95 4.24
CA GLN A 156 -10.22 1.75 4.81
C GLN A 156 -9.60 1.07 6.03
N GLN A 157 -10.43 0.55 6.94
CA GLN A 157 -9.94 -0.22 8.10
C GLN A 157 -9.14 -1.44 7.68
N GLN A 158 -9.57 -2.14 6.61
CA GLN A 158 -8.84 -3.28 6.08
C GLN A 158 -7.48 -2.88 5.49
N VAL A 159 -7.39 -1.75 4.77
CA VAL A 159 -6.11 -1.23 4.27
C VAL A 159 -5.17 -0.92 5.44
N THR A 160 -5.65 -0.22 6.48
CA THR A 160 -4.87 0.08 7.68
C THR A 160 -4.38 -1.19 8.38
N PHE A 161 -5.25 -2.19 8.53
CA PHE A 161 -4.88 -3.46 9.14
C PHE A 161 -3.80 -4.18 8.32
N SER A 162 -3.96 -4.24 7.00
CA SER A 162 -2.97 -4.85 6.10
C SER A 162 -1.62 -4.13 6.13
N GLU A 163 -1.61 -2.80 6.21
CA GLU A 163 -0.38 -2.02 6.35
C GLU A 163 0.35 -2.36 7.65
N GLN A 164 -0.39 -2.43 8.77
CA GLN A 164 0.16 -2.78 10.07
C GLN A 164 0.73 -4.19 10.09
N GLU A 165 0.01 -5.17 9.53
CA GLU A 165 0.52 -6.55 9.43
C GLU A 165 1.80 -6.61 8.60
N CYS A 166 1.84 -5.94 7.45
CA CYS A 166 3.00 -5.89 6.57
C CYS A 166 4.22 -5.25 7.28
N SER A 167 4.01 -4.11 7.92
CA SER A 167 5.03 -3.37 8.67
C SER A 167 5.54 -4.16 9.88
N ASN A 168 4.65 -4.77 10.66
CA ASN A 168 5.06 -5.62 11.78
C ASN A 168 5.86 -6.85 11.32
N SER A 169 5.48 -7.43 10.17
CA SER A 169 6.21 -8.54 9.57
C SER A 169 7.61 -8.12 9.10
N SER A 170 7.77 -6.94 8.49
CA SER A 170 9.10 -6.43 8.10
C SER A 170 9.97 -6.16 9.34
N THR A 171 9.42 -5.58 10.40
CA THR A 171 10.13 -5.38 11.67
C THR A 171 10.58 -6.71 12.27
N ARG A 172 9.70 -7.72 12.37
CA ARG A 172 10.06 -9.05 12.90
C ARG A 172 11.18 -9.71 12.09
N ARG A 173 11.12 -9.61 10.77
CA ARG A 173 12.16 -10.15 9.88
C ARG A 173 13.49 -9.42 10.06
N TYR A 174 13.46 -8.10 10.21
CA TYR A 174 14.65 -7.31 10.51
C TYR A 174 15.29 -7.73 11.84
N GLU A 175 14.49 -7.80 12.91
CA GLU A 175 14.95 -8.24 14.23
C GLU A 175 15.58 -9.63 14.17
N ALA A 176 14.93 -10.59 13.50
CA ALA A 176 15.49 -11.93 13.33
C ALA A 176 16.83 -11.95 12.57
N ARG A 177 16.96 -11.15 11.49
CA ARG A 177 18.22 -11.04 10.71
C ARG A 177 19.35 -10.42 11.53
N VAL A 178 19.04 -9.37 12.29
CA VAL A 178 19.98 -8.67 13.16
C VAL A 178 20.42 -9.59 14.31
N ASP A 179 19.48 -10.30 14.93
CA ASP A 179 19.75 -11.25 16.02
C ASP A 179 20.71 -12.36 15.57
N GLN A 180 20.44 -12.95 14.39
CA GLN A 180 21.34 -13.94 13.82
C GLN A 180 22.74 -13.37 13.56
N SER A 181 22.82 -12.16 12.99
CA SER A 181 24.10 -11.50 12.71
C SER A 181 24.89 -11.18 13.99
N TYR A 182 24.21 -10.89 15.11
CA TYR A 182 24.86 -10.74 16.41
C TYR A 182 25.45 -12.05 16.93
N ILE A 183 24.69 -13.15 16.82
CA ILE A 183 25.14 -14.50 17.23
C ILE A 183 26.38 -14.90 16.41
N ASP A 184 26.33 -14.67 15.10
CA ASP A 184 27.42 -15.02 14.20
C ASP A 184 28.65 -14.12 14.44
N LEU A 185 28.46 -12.83 14.69
CA LEU A 185 29.54 -11.91 15.07
C LEU A 185 30.21 -12.35 16.39
N GLN A 186 29.44 -12.73 17.41
CA GLN A 186 30.00 -13.25 18.66
C GLN A 186 30.80 -14.55 18.43
N SER A 187 30.28 -15.43 17.58
CA SER A 187 30.96 -16.68 17.20
C SER A 187 32.27 -16.39 16.44
N CYS A 188 32.27 -15.36 15.58
CA CYS A 188 33.46 -14.91 14.86
C CYS A 188 34.51 -14.34 15.81
N LEU A 189 34.11 -13.47 16.75
CA LEU A 189 35.01 -12.85 17.73
C LEU A 189 35.60 -13.86 18.72
N SER A 190 34.83 -14.87 19.11
CA SER A 190 35.24 -15.86 20.12
C SER A 190 36.22 -16.91 19.61
N GLY A 191 36.37 -17.09 18.29
CA GLY A 191 37.17 -18.20 17.77
C GLY A 191 36.37 -19.26 17.03
N ALA A 192 35.07 -19.37 17.30
CA ALA A 192 34.25 -20.53 16.95
C ALA A 192 34.03 -20.72 15.44
N ILE A 193 33.93 -19.61 14.69
CA ILE A 193 33.81 -19.64 13.22
C ILE A 193 34.89 -18.75 12.58
N PRO A 194 35.45 -19.12 11.41
CA PRO A 194 36.45 -18.30 10.74
C PRO A 194 35.90 -16.91 10.39
N VAL A 195 36.79 -15.93 10.19
CA VAL A 195 36.39 -14.63 9.66
C VAL A 195 35.84 -14.84 8.25
N PRO A 196 34.58 -14.44 7.97
CA PRO A 196 34.03 -14.56 6.62
C PRO A 196 34.85 -13.69 5.66
N GLU A 197 35.30 -14.27 4.54
CA GLU A 197 35.90 -13.47 3.48
C GLU A 197 34.81 -12.64 2.79
N PRO A 198 35.09 -11.38 2.41
CA PRO A 198 34.21 -10.66 1.50
C PRO A 198 34.15 -11.46 0.20
N SER A 199 32.94 -11.78 -0.26
CA SER A 199 32.73 -12.44 -1.54
C SER A 199 33.25 -11.52 -2.64
N THR A 200 34.52 -11.69 -3.03
CA THR A 200 35.05 -11.09 -4.24
C THR A 200 34.38 -11.80 -5.40
N THR A 201 33.54 -11.08 -6.14
CA THR A 201 33.07 -11.52 -7.45
C THR A 201 34.31 -11.80 -8.29
N GLN A 202 34.67 -13.08 -8.42
CA GLN A 202 35.71 -13.50 -9.34
C GLN A 202 35.19 -13.21 -10.75
N VAL A 203 35.80 -12.22 -11.40
CA VAL A 203 35.68 -12.06 -12.84
C VAL A 203 36.26 -13.32 -13.47
N PRO A 204 35.50 -14.09 -14.28
CA PRO A 204 36.06 -15.27 -14.92
C PRO A 204 37.18 -14.82 -15.87
N THR A 205 38.40 -15.23 -15.57
CA THR A 205 39.53 -15.02 -16.45
C THR A 205 39.40 -16.04 -17.58
N THR A 206 38.98 -15.57 -18.76
CA THR A 206 38.85 -16.39 -19.96
C THR A 206 40.25 -16.86 -20.39
N THR A 207 40.61 -18.10 -20.06
CA THR A 207 41.81 -18.74 -20.61
C THR A 207 41.48 -19.28 -22.01
N THR A 208 41.99 -18.61 -23.03
CA THR A 208 41.99 -19.05 -24.43
C THR A 208 42.82 -20.33 -24.55
N ALA A 209 42.21 -21.44 -24.98
CA ALA A 209 42.91 -22.66 -25.40
C ALA A 209 42.53 -23.04 -26.83
N GLN A 210 43.56 -23.29 -27.63
CA GLN A 210 43.56 -23.52 -29.08
C GLN A 210 42.90 -24.84 -29.51
N VAL A 211 42.33 -24.79 -30.72
CA VAL A 211 41.89 -25.91 -31.56
C VAL A 211 43.09 -26.77 -32.00
N PRO A 212 42.92 -28.11 -32.14
CA PRO A 212 43.18 -28.70 -33.46
C PRO A 212 42.11 -29.68 -33.97
N THR A 213 42.06 -29.65 -35.30
CA THR A 213 41.33 -30.30 -36.39
C THR A 213 41.20 -31.84 -36.47
N THR A 214 40.04 -32.24 -37.01
CA THR A 214 39.78 -33.24 -38.09
C THR A 214 39.69 -34.74 -37.81
N GLY A 215 38.52 -35.31 -38.17
CA GLY A 215 38.33 -36.72 -38.52
C GLY A 215 36.84 -37.13 -38.66
N ALA A 216 36.24 -36.93 -39.84
CA ALA A 216 35.01 -37.59 -40.34
C ALA A 216 35.38 -38.33 -41.65
N PRO A 217 34.67 -39.36 -42.17
CA PRO A 217 33.19 -39.46 -42.30
C PRO A 217 32.58 -40.88 -42.10
N THR A 218 31.24 -41.03 -42.04
CA THR A 218 30.35 -41.71 -43.02
C THR A 218 28.89 -41.65 -42.46
N THR A 219 27.95 -40.88 -43.04
CA THR A 219 26.86 -41.26 -44.02
C THR A 219 25.92 -42.35 -43.48
N ALA A 220 24.58 -42.34 -43.51
CA ALA A 220 23.46 -41.41 -43.76
C ALA A 220 22.17 -42.14 -43.30
N THR A 221 21.06 -41.44 -43.02
CA THR A 221 19.73 -41.65 -43.65
C THR A 221 18.62 -40.84 -42.95
N THR A 222 17.85 -40.21 -43.81
CA THR A 222 16.74 -39.25 -43.73
C THR A 222 15.41 -39.83 -43.24
N LEU A 223 14.53 -38.97 -42.68
CA LEU A 223 13.07 -38.77 -42.93
C LEU A 223 12.52 -37.94 -41.75
N GLU A 224 12.32 -36.62 -41.87
CA GLU A 224 11.15 -35.91 -42.43
C GLU A 224 9.83 -36.16 -41.67
N SER A 225 9.35 -35.14 -40.95
CA SER A 225 7.95 -34.65 -40.98
C SER A 225 7.77 -33.38 -40.14
N THR A 226 6.87 -32.55 -40.65
CA THR A 226 6.57 -31.12 -40.44
C THR A 226 5.83 -30.74 -39.15
N PRO A 227 5.70 -29.42 -38.86
CA PRO A 227 5.04 -28.86 -37.67
C PRO A 227 3.55 -28.57 -37.92
N ASP A 228 2.70 -28.66 -36.90
CA ASP A 228 1.54 -27.76 -36.77
C ASP A 228 0.88 -27.79 -35.37
N ASP A 229 0.15 -26.70 -35.15
CA ASP A 229 -0.97 -26.45 -34.23
C ASP A 229 -0.73 -25.92 -32.81
N THR A 230 -0.65 -24.59 -32.75
CA THR A 230 -1.78 -23.72 -32.34
C THR A 230 -2.80 -24.32 -31.39
N PHE A 231 -2.88 -23.78 -30.16
CA PHE A 231 -4.17 -23.60 -29.50
C PHE A 231 -4.29 -22.21 -28.87
N VAL A 232 -5.22 -21.47 -29.45
CA VAL A 232 -5.78 -20.20 -29.00
C VAL A 232 -6.63 -20.44 -27.76
N SER A 233 -6.54 -19.57 -26.76
CA SER A 233 -7.66 -19.33 -25.85
C SER A 233 -7.79 -17.85 -25.54
N THR A 234 -8.80 -17.30 -26.20
CA THR A 234 -9.38 -15.98 -26.14
C THR A 234 -10.19 -15.82 -24.85
N TRP A 235 -9.82 -14.88 -23.98
CA TRP A 235 -10.74 -14.33 -22.98
C TRP A 235 -10.81 -12.82 -23.21
N SER A 236 -11.94 -12.40 -23.80
CA SER A 236 -12.33 -11.02 -23.98
C SER A 236 -12.91 -10.50 -22.67
N ASP A 237 -12.25 -9.53 -22.05
CA ASP A 237 -12.89 -8.58 -21.15
C ASP A 237 -12.65 -7.17 -21.68
N SER A 238 -13.77 -6.53 -22.03
CA SER A 238 -13.80 -5.20 -22.62
C SER A 238 -13.58 -4.15 -21.54
N VAL A 239 -12.35 -3.63 -21.51
CA VAL A 239 -11.96 -2.39 -20.83
C VAL A 239 -12.37 -1.20 -21.72
N PRO A 240 -13.22 -0.26 -21.27
CA PRO A 240 -13.34 1.02 -21.95
C PRO A 240 -12.17 1.95 -21.57
N PRO A 241 -11.72 2.80 -22.51
CA PRO A 241 -10.42 3.45 -22.41
C PRO A 241 -10.38 4.59 -21.38
N SER A 242 -9.26 4.60 -20.66
CA SER A 242 -8.69 5.74 -19.95
C SER A 242 -8.69 6.99 -20.84
N SER A 243 -9.40 8.04 -20.41
CA SER A 243 -9.23 9.39 -20.92
C SER A 243 -8.42 10.21 -19.94
N THR A 244 -7.27 10.65 -20.43
CA THR A 244 -6.30 11.57 -19.86
C THR A 244 -6.92 12.83 -19.23
N GLY A 245 -6.59 13.03 -17.96
CA GLY A 245 -6.18 14.29 -17.35
C GLY A 245 -6.87 15.59 -17.79
N LYS A 246 -7.90 15.99 -17.04
CA LYS A 246 -8.21 17.41 -16.82
C LYS A 246 -8.67 17.64 -15.38
N LYS A 247 -7.75 18.11 -14.55
CA LYS A 247 -8.05 18.64 -13.20
C LYS A 247 -8.92 19.88 -13.37
N HIS A 248 -10.22 19.78 -13.11
CA HIS A 248 -11.09 20.93 -12.90
C HIS A 248 -11.65 20.88 -11.49
N GLY A 249 -11.24 21.85 -10.67
CA GLY A 249 -11.68 22.04 -9.29
C GLY A 249 -13.20 22.20 -9.21
N LEU A 250 -13.84 21.25 -8.54
CA LEU A 250 -15.29 21.21 -8.34
C LEU A 250 -15.79 22.17 -7.24
N ALA A 251 -14.90 22.85 -6.51
CA ALA A 251 -15.28 23.78 -5.45
C ALA A 251 -15.96 25.07 -5.95
N SER A 252 -15.89 25.38 -7.25
CA SER A 252 -16.36 26.68 -7.76
C SER A 252 -17.79 26.70 -8.33
N LYS A 253 -18.44 25.54 -8.57
CA LYS A 253 -19.75 25.52 -9.26
C LYS A 253 -20.97 25.40 -8.35
N ILE A 254 -20.81 25.10 -7.07
CA ILE A 254 -21.95 24.98 -6.13
C ILE A 254 -22.38 26.37 -5.59
N GLY A 255 -21.51 27.39 -5.65
CA GLY A 255 -21.85 28.75 -5.23
C GLY A 255 -22.76 29.54 -6.19
N GLY A 256 -22.96 29.08 -7.42
CA GLY A 256 -23.69 29.82 -8.46
C GLY A 256 -25.21 29.65 -8.47
N LEU A 257 -25.76 28.66 -7.76
CA LEU A 257 -27.20 28.38 -7.78
C LEU A 257 -28.01 29.08 -6.68
N ILE A 258 -27.37 29.77 -5.74
CA ILE A 258 -28.05 30.41 -4.59
C ILE A 258 -28.49 31.85 -4.89
N HIS A 259 -28.05 32.46 -5.99
CA HIS A 259 -28.31 33.89 -6.25
C HIS A 259 -29.56 34.22 -7.09
N HIS A 260 -30.42 33.24 -7.38
CA HIS A 260 -31.66 33.44 -8.16
C HIS A 260 -32.97 33.13 -7.41
N ILE A 261 -32.89 32.93 -6.09
CA ILE A 261 -34.08 32.80 -5.22
C ILE A 261 -33.91 33.71 -3.99
N VAL A 262 -33.89 35.02 -4.24
CA VAL A 262 -34.35 36.10 -3.33
C VAL A 262 -34.91 37.21 -4.21
#